data_AF-A0A4S3J8C1-F1
#
_entry.id   AF-A0A4S3J8C1-F1
#
_cell.length_a   1.000
_cell.length_b   1.000
_cell.length_c   1.000
_cell.angle_alpha   90.00
_cell.angle_beta   90.00
_cell.angle_gamma   90.00
#
_symmetry.space_group_name_H-M   'P 1'
#
loop_
_entity.id
_entity.type
_entity.pdbx_description
1 polymer ?
#
loop_
_entity_poly.entity_id
_entity_poly.type
_entity_poly.pdbx_seq_one_letter_code
_entity_poly.pdbx_strand_id
1 'polypeptide(L)'
;MPTAVFAGVFFTVGWGSIESNGILQKAIFLMNENRFIQRGEPLLTVRRRKIVLYIACQLVGVAACVAISQTIAAIGFPVLIIALIPFRVWIIPKWFPFHELEVLDDLTADNSCVLGSLGGPPRFPGEPPEIPPHYGLERRYSAEHTGALRQRSGSLHR
;
A
#
# COMPACT_ATOMS: atom_id res chain seq x y z
N MET A 1 21.84 26.85 -13.29
CA MET A 1 22.33 25.55 -12.78
C MET A 1 22.26 24.50 -13.88
N PRO A 2 23.16 23.50 -13.95
CA PRO A 2 23.20 22.53 -15.05
C PRO A 2 21.99 21.59 -15.01
N THR A 3 21.38 21.32 -16.16
CA THR A 3 20.25 20.38 -16.31
C THR A 3 20.58 18.97 -15.82
N ALA A 4 21.83 18.54 -15.97
CA ALA A 4 22.31 17.25 -15.48
C ALA A 4 22.22 17.11 -13.95
N VAL A 5 22.45 18.19 -13.20
CA VAL A 5 22.35 18.17 -11.73
C VAL A 5 20.89 17.99 -11.32
N PHE A 6 19.94 18.66 -11.99
CA PHE A 6 18.52 18.46 -11.73
C PHE A 6 18.05 17.04 -12.08
N ALA A 7 18.53 16.47 -13.17
CA ALA A 7 18.24 15.07 -13.52
C ALA A 7 18.72 14.10 -12.41
N GLY A 8 19.90 14.33 -11.85
CA GLY A 8 20.41 13.57 -10.71
C GLY A 8 19.51 13.67 -9.48
N VAL A 9 19.03 14.87 -9.14
CA VAL A 9 18.08 15.08 -8.03
C VAL A 9 16.77 14.35 -8.28
N PHE A 10 16.18 14.46 -9.47
CA PHE A 10 14.93 13.75 -9.80
C PHE A 10 15.11 12.23 -9.73
N PHE A 11 16.27 11.71 -10.14
CA PHE A 11 16.56 10.29 -10.05
C PHE A 11 16.64 9.81 -8.59
N THR A 12 17.41 10.50 -7.74
CA THR A 12 17.54 10.12 -6.31
C THR A 12 16.20 10.23 -5.57
N VAL A 13 15.42 11.29 -5.84
CA VAL A 13 14.09 11.47 -5.24
C VAL A 13 13.11 10.40 -5.72
N GLY A 14 13.13 10.08 -7.02
CA GLY A 14 12.31 9.02 -7.60
C GLY A 14 12.62 7.65 -7.00
N TRP A 15 13.90 7.34 -6.82
CA TRP A 15 14.34 6.07 -6.23
C TRP A 15 13.78 5.85 -4.83
N GLY A 16 13.82 6.87 -3.97
CA GLY A 16 13.26 6.80 -2.62
C GLY A 16 11.74 6.53 -2.60
N SER A 17 11.02 6.93 -3.65
CA SER A 17 9.58 6.62 -3.78
C SER A 17 9.31 5.18 -4.20
N ILE A 18 10.28 4.51 -4.85
CA ILE A 18 10.17 3.11 -5.27
C ILE A 18 10.50 2.20 -4.09
N GLU A 19 11.60 2.48 -3.39
CA GLU A 19 12.07 1.68 -2.24
C GLU A 19 11.05 1.62 -1.09
N SER A 20 10.38 2.73 -0.81
CA SER A 20 9.35 2.83 0.23
C SER A 20 7.98 2.30 -0.18
N ASN A 21 7.85 1.75 -1.40
CA ASN A 21 6.58 1.27 -1.91
C ASN A 21 6.27 -0.14 -1.38
N GLY A 22 5.13 -0.32 -0.72
CA GLY A 22 4.71 -1.62 -0.17
C GLY A 22 4.55 -2.72 -1.23
N ILE A 23 4.22 -2.38 -2.48
CA ILE A 23 4.14 -3.34 -3.60
C ILE A 23 5.54 -3.93 -3.88
N LEU A 24 6.56 -3.06 -3.90
CA LEU A 24 7.95 -3.48 -4.12
C LEU A 24 8.44 -4.35 -2.97
N GLN A 25 8.16 -3.95 -1.72
CA GLN A 25 8.54 -4.74 -0.54
C GLN A 25 7.93 -6.15 -0.57
N LYS A 26 6.64 -6.28 -0.94
CA LYS A 26 5.97 -7.57 -1.12
C LYS A 26 6.56 -8.39 -2.28
N ALA A 27 6.98 -7.73 -3.36
CA ALA A 27 7.67 -8.39 -4.47
C ALA A 27 9.06 -8.92 -4.06
N ILE A 28 9.84 -8.12 -3.33
CA ILE A 28 11.13 -8.52 -2.76
C ILE A 28 10.94 -9.69 -1.78
N PHE A 29 9.91 -9.64 -0.93
CA PHE A 29 9.55 -10.73 -0.03
C PHE A 29 9.29 -12.05 -0.78
N LEU A 30 8.62 -11.99 -1.93
CA LEU A 30 8.37 -13.18 -2.75
C LEU A 30 9.66 -13.75 -3.38
N MET A 31 10.62 -12.88 -3.72
CA MET A 31 11.93 -13.28 -4.24
C MET A 31 12.87 -13.79 -3.15
N ASN A 32 12.64 -13.43 -1.89
CA ASN A 32 13.45 -13.89 -0.76
C ASN A 32 13.18 -15.37 -0.41
N GLU A 33 14.27 -16.06 -0.10
CA GLU A 33 14.24 -17.45 0.37
C GLU A 33 13.69 -17.52 1.80
N ASN A 34 12.87 -18.52 2.09
CA ASN A 34 12.16 -18.66 3.38
C ASN A 34 13.11 -18.68 4.60
N ARG A 35 14.36 -19.11 4.38
CA ARG A 35 15.37 -19.20 5.44
C ARG A 35 15.85 -17.84 5.96
N PHE A 36 15.76 -16.78 5.15
CA PHE A 36 16.21 -15.43 5.52
C PHE A 36 15.07 -14.52 6.00
N ILE A 37 13.84 -15.04 6.03
CA ILE A 37 12.67 -14.29 6.47
C ILE A 37 12.56 -14.42 7.99
N GLN A 38 12.36 -13.29 8.69
CA GLN A 38 12.17 -13.30 10.13
C GLN A 38 10.87 -14.03 10.48
N ARG A 39 10.89 -14.86 11.53
CA ARG A 39 9.72 -15.69 11.91
C ARG A 39 8.49 -14.87 12.36
N GLY A 40 8.68 -13.59 12.67
CA GLY A 40 7.62 -12.66 13.04
C GLY A 40 6.97 -11.92 11.87
N GLU A 41 7.38 -12.20 10.63
CA GLU A 41 6.85 -11.53 9.43
C GLU A 41 5.35 -11.84 9.24
N PRO A 42 4.47 -10.83 9.28
CA PRO A 42 3.03 -11.06 9.15
C PRO A 42 2.68 -11.63 7.75
N LEU A 43 3.48 -11.32 6.73
CA LEU A 43 3.35 -11.86 5.37
C LEU A 43 3.52 -13.39 5.29
N LEU A 44 4.15 -14.03 6.28
CA LEU A 44 4.24 -15.50 6.37
C LEU A 44 2.90 -16.16 6.71
N THR A 45 1.97 -15.41 7.32
CA THR A 45 0.62 -15.93 7.63
C THR A 45 -0.24 -16.13 6.38
N VAL A 46 0.13 -15.46 5.29
CA VAL A 46 -0.61 -15.49 4.02
C VAL A 46 0.05 -16.44 3.03
N ARG A 47 -0.76 -17.18 2.27
CA ARG A 47 -0.24 -18.11 1.26
C ARG A 47 0.44 -17.33 0.12
N ARG A 48 1.69 -17.67 -0.22
CA ARG A 48 2.49 -17.02 -1.29
C ARG A 48 1.71 -16.77 -2.60
N ARG A 49 0.89 -17.73 -3.05
CA ARG A 49 0.05 -17.58 -4.27
C ARG A 49 -0.94 -16.42 -4.19
N LYS A 50 -1.51 -16.15 -3.01
CA LYS A 50 -2.44 -15.04 -2.77
C LYS A 50 -1.70 -13.70 -2.82
N ILE A 51 -0.49 -13.64 -2.25
CA ILE A 51 0.39 -12.48 -2.35
C ILE A 51 0.69 -12.15 -3.82
N VAL A 52 1.04 -13.16 -4.63
CA VAL A 52 1.28 -12.95 -6.08
C VAL A 52 0.04 -12.41 -6.79
N LEU A 53 -1.13 -12.98 -6.51
CA LEU A 53 -2.39 -12.55 -7.13
C LEU A 53 -2.73 -11.10 -6.74
N TYR A 54 -2.49 -10.73 -5.48
CA TYR A 54 -2.70 -9.38 -4.98
C TYR A 54 -1.76 -8.37 -5.66
N ILE A 55 -0.45 -8.66 -5.71
CA ILE A 55 0.53 -7.82 -6.42
C ILE A 55 0.17 -7.70 -7.90
N ALA A 56 -0.23 -8.80 -8.55
CA ALA A 56 -0.62 -8.77 -9.96
C ALA A 56 -1.83 -7.84 -10.20
N CYS A 57 -2.83 -7.88 -9.31
CA CYS A 57 -3.98 -6.98 -9.38
C CYS A 57 -3.57 -5.51 -9.22
N GLN A 58 -2.66 -5.21 -8.29
CA GLN A 58 -2.13 -3.86 -8.11
C GLN A 58 -1.32 -3.39 -9.33
N LEU A 59 -0.48 -4.27 -9.90
CA LEU A 59 0.29 -3.98 -11.11
C LEU A 59 -0.61 -3.73 -12.32
N VAL A 60 -1.74 -4.43 -12.46
CA VAL A 60 -2.73 -4.14 -13.51
C VAL A 60 -3.31 -2.73 -13.33
N GLY A 61 -3.65 -2.34 -12.10
CA GLY A 61 -4.11 -0.98 -11.81
C GLY A 61 -3.06 0.09 -12.16
N VAL A 62 -1.81 -0.14 -11.76
CA VAL A 62 -0.68 0.75 -12.10
C VAL A 62 -0.44 0.80 -13.61
N ALA A 63 -0.47 -0.35 -14.29
CA ALA A 63 -0.29 -0.43 -15.73
C ALA A 63 -1.41 0.30 -16.48
N ALA A 64 -2.66 0.18 -16.04
CA ALA A 64 -3.78 0.92 -16.60
C ALA A 64 -3.60 2.45 -16.44
N CYS A 65 -3.18 2.89 -15.24
CA CYS A 65 -2.84 4.29 -14.96
C CYS A 65 -1.73 4.81 -15.89
N VAL A 66 -0.63 4.05 -16.03
CA VAL A 66 0.50 4.42 -16.89
C VAL A 66 0.07 4.43 -18.36
N ALA A 67 -0.67 3.43 -18.82
CA ALA A 67 -1.13 3.33 -20.21
C ALA A 67 -1.99 4.53 -20.60
N ILE A 68 -2.96 4.92 -19.77
CA ILE A 68 -3.80 6.09 -20.06
C ILE A 68 -3.00 7.39 -20.02
N SER A 69 -2.01 7.50 -19.13
CA SER A 69 -1.13 8.68 -19.04
C SER A 69 -0.29 8.89 -20.30
N GLN A 70 -0.02 7.84 -21.08
CA GLN A 70 0.69 7.92 -22.36
C GLN A 70 -0.22 8.32 -23.54
N THR A 71 -1.51 8.56 -23.31
CA THR A 71 -2.50 8.87 -24.35
C THR A 71 -3.14 10.24 -24.14
N ILE A 72 -3.85 10.75 -25.17
CA ILE A 72 -4.68 11.97 -25.06
C ILE A 72 -5.75 11.82 -23.97
N ALA A 73 -6.16 10.59 -23.65
CA ALA A 73 -7.12 10.27 -22.59
C ALA A 73 -6.58 10.49 -21.16
N ALA A 74 -5.35 10.99 -20.98
CA ALA A 74 -4.77 11.32 -19.68
C ALA A 74 -5.65 12.26 -18.83
N ILE A 75 -6.48 13.11 -19.47
CA ILE A 75 -7.46 13.96 -18.79
C ILE A 75 -8.47 13.11 -17.95
N GLY A 76 -8.72 11.86 -18.36
CA GLY A 76 -9.58 10.90 -17.66
C GLY A 76 -8.91 10.18 -16.49
N PHE A 77 -7.63 10.43 -16.21
CA PHE A 77 -6.91 9.78 -15.10
C PHE A 77 -7.63 9.88 -13.74
N PRO A 78 -8.18 11.03 -13.31
CA PRO A 78 -8.91 11.12 -12.04
C PRO A 78 -10.13 10.21 -11.98
N VAL A 79 -10.84 10.05 -13.10
CA VAL A 79 -12.02 9.17 -13.21
C VAL A 79 -11.61 7.72 -13.02
N LEU A 80 -10.49 7.31 -13.60
CA LEU A 80 -9.95 5.97 -13.41
C LEU A 80 -9.57 5.73 -11.94
N ILE A 81 -8.88 6.67 -11.29
CA ILE A 81 -8.53 6.54 -9.86
C ILE A 81 -9.79 6.40 -9.00
N ILE A 82 -10.83 7.20 -9.26
CA ILE A 82 -12.11 7.09 -8.55
C ILE A 82 -12.75 5.72 -8.79
N ALA A 83 -12.68 5.17 -10.01
CA ALA A 83 -13.19 3.85 -10.33
C ALA A 83 -12.41 2.70 -9.65
N LEU A 84 -11.12 2.89 -9.35
CA LEU A 84 -10.31 1.91 -8.62
C LEU A 84 -10.71 1.79 -7.14
N ILE A 85 -11.32 2.81 -6.55
CA ILE A 85 -11.78 2.79 -5.15
C ILE A 85 -12.88 1.74 -4.91
N PRO A 86 -14.04 1.76 -5.60
CA PRO A 86 -15.07 0.74 -5.43
C PRO A 86 -14.59 -0.64 -5.90
N PHE A 87 -13.69 -0.69 -6.88
CA PHE A 87 -13.03 -1.93 -7.27
C PHE A 87 -12.29 -2.56 -6.09
N ARG A 88 -11.47 -1.78 -5.37
CA ARG A 88 -10.78 -2.24 -4.16
C ARG A 88 -11.76 -2.68 -3.07
N VAL A 89 -12.79 -1.88 -2.80
CA VAL A 89 -13.70 -2.10 -1.65
C VAL A 89 -14.68 -3.26 -1.86
N TRP A 90 -15.07 -3.59 -3.10
CA TRP A 90 -16.09 -4.61 -3.34
C TRP A 90 -15.61 -5.84 -4.11
N ILE A 91 -14.59 -5.73 -4.96
CA ILE A 91 -14.12 -6.85 -5.78
C ILE A 91 -13.04 -7.64 -5.04
N ILE A 92 -12.08 -6.96 -4.40
CA ILE A 92 -11.00 -7.62 -3.65
C ILE A 92 -11.50 -8.48 -2.48
N PRO A 93 -12.40 -8.01 -1.57
CA PRO A 93 -12.85 -8.85 -0.45
C PRO A 93 -13.70 -10.06 -0.87
N LYS A 94 -14.15 -10.13 -2.13
CA LYS A 94 -14.80 -11.34 -2.66
C LYS A 94 -13.79 -12.44 -3.00
N TRP A 95 -12.53 -12.10 -3.25
CA TRP A 95 -11.48 -13.04 -3.64
C TRP A 95 -10.52 -13.40 -2.51
N PHE A 96 -10.44 -12.57 -1.48
CA PHE A 96 -9.54 -12.72 -0.34
C PHE A 96 -10.32 -12.76 0.98
N PRO A 97 -10.04 -13.71 1.89
CA PRO A 97 -10.60 -13.68 3.22
C PRO A 97 -10.08 -12.48 4.02
N PHE A 98 -10.88 -11.98 4.96
CA PHE A 98 -10.59 -10.74 5.71
C PHE A 98 -9.21 -10.76 6.40
N HIS A 99 -8.84 -11.86 7.05
CA HIS A 99 -7.55 -12.00 7.74
C HIS A 99 -6.33 -11.89 6.80
N GLU A 100 -6.43 -12.38 5.57
CA GLU A 100 -5.35 -12.21 4.58
C GLU A 100 -5.32 -10.77 4.09
N LEU A 101 -6.49 -10.14 3.94
CA LEU A 101 -6.60 -8.78 3.43
C LEU A 101 -6.09 -7.74 4.44
N GLU A 102 -6.31 -7.96 5.74
CA GLU A 102 -5.80 -7.09 6.82
C GLU A 102 -4.26 -7.02 6.85
N VAL A 103 -3.59 -8.09 6.44
CA VAL A 103 -2.12 -8.14 6.33
C VAL A 103 -1.62 -7.58 4.99
N LEU A 104 -2.38 -7.82 3.91
CA LEU A 104 -1.99 -7.44 2.55
C LEU A 104 -2.35 -6.01 2.17
N ASP A 105 -3.30 -5.41 2.88
CA ASP A 105 -3.89 -4.13 2.55
C ASP A 105 -4.09 -3.30 3.81
N ASP A 106 -3.81 -2.00 3.70
CA ASP A 106 -3.83 -1.09 4.84
C ASP A 106 -4.62 0.18 4.51
N LEU A 107 -5.08 0.88 5.55
CA LEU A 107 -5.79 2.14 5.34
C LEU A 107 -4.86 3.17 4.70
N THR A 108 -5.41 3.93 3.76
CA THR A 108 -4.66 5.03 3.14
C THR A 108 -4.19 6.04 4.21
N ALA A 109 -5.06 6.31 5.18
CA ALA A 109 -4.78 7.09 6.37
C ALA A 109 -4.92 6.24 7.64
N ASP A 110 -3.90 6.28 8.48
CA ASP A 110 -3.73 5.52 9.72
C ASP A 110 -3.62 6.43 10.96
N ASN A 111 -3.58 7.75 10.74
CA ASN A 111 -3.48 8.73 11.82
C ASN A 111 -4.81 8.87 12.58
N SER A 112 -4.76 8.69 13.91
CA SER A 112 -5.92 8.79 14.80
C SER A 112 -6.66 10.13 14.70
N CYS A 113 -5.95 11.24 14.47
CA CYS A 113 -6.55 12.56 14.30
C CYS A 113 -7.35 12.65 12.99
N VAL A 114 -6.81 12.09 11.90
CA VAL A 114 -7.49 12.06 10.59
C VAL A 114 -8.69 11.14 10.64
N LEU A 115 -8.55 9.95 11.22
CA LEU A 115 -9.65 9.00 11.38
C LEU A 115 -10.74 9.57 12.29
N GLY A 116 -10.38 10.21 13.40
CA GLY A 116 -11.32 10.90 14.29
C GLY A 116 -12.09 12.02 13.57
N SER A 117 -11.43 12.77 12.68
CA SER A 117 -12.06 13.83 11.88
C SER A 117 -13.03 13.28 10.83
N LEU A 118 -12.81 12.06 10.35
CA LEU A 118 -13.66 11.37 9.37
C LEU A 118 -14.79 10.55 10.01
N GLY A 119 -14.93 10.59 11.34
CA GLY A 119 -15.97 9.85 12.07
C GLY A 119 -15.57 8.43 12.51
N GLY A 120 -14.28 8.11 12.46
CA GLY A 120 -13.71 6.81 12.82
C GLY A 120 -13.17 6.03 11.61
N PRO A 121 -12.59 4.84 11.85
CA PRO A 121 -12.13 3.97 10.77
C PRO A 121 -13.31 3.48 9.91
N PRO A 122 -13.14 3.41 8.57
CA PRO A 122 -14.17 2.89 7.67
C PRO A 122 -14.38 1.40 7.91
N ARG A 123 -15.64 0.94 7.85
CA ARG A 123 -15.99 -0.47 8.00
C ARG A 123 -16.14 -1.14 6.65
N PHE A 124 -15.48 -2.27 6.45
CA PHE A 124 -15.51 -3.00 5.17
C PHE A 124 -16.54 -4.15 5.17
N PRO A 125 -17.11 -4.50 4.01
CA PRO A 125 -18.01 -5.65 3.90
C PRO A 125 -17.29 -6.95 4.28
N GLY A 126 -17.82 -7.69 5.26
CA GLY A 126 -17.24 -8.95 5.75
C GLY A 126 -16.38 -8.81 7.02
N GLU A 127 -16.27 -7.60 7.58
CA GLU A 127 -15.56 -7.33 8.83
C GLU A 127 -16.39 -7.74 10.07
N PRO A 128 -15.81 -8.48 11.04
CA PRO A 128 -16.49 -8.81 12.30
C PRO A 128 -16.93 -7.54 13.05
N PRO A 129 -17.95 -7.63 13.93
CA PRO A 129 -18.48 -6.47 14.65
C PRO A 129 -17.53 -5.88 15.69
N GLU A 130 -16.48 -6.61 16.09
CA GLU A 130 -15.41 -6.10 16.94
C GLU A 130 -14.32 -5.46 16.08
N ILE A 131 -14.06 -4.18 16.33
CA ILE A 131 -13.03 -3.38 15.68
C ILE A 131 -11.68 -4.06 15.93
N PRO A 132 -10.95 -4.53 14.90
CA PRO A 132 -9.57 -4.95 15.09
C PRO A 132 -8.80 -3.74 15.63
N PRO A 133 -8.14 -3.82 16.80
CA PRO A 133 -7.53 -2.66 17.45
C PRO A 133 -6.35 -2.05 16.66
N HIS A 134 -5.95 -2.65 15.53
CA HIS A 134 -4.71 -2.32 14.83
C HIS A 134 -4.84 -2.33 13.30
N TYR A 135 -5.52 -1.34 12.74
CA TYR A 135 -5.19 -0.90 11.37
C TYR A 135 -3.77 -0.32 11.35
N GLY A 136 -3.04 -0.44 10.23
CA GLY A 136 -1.65 0.00 10.16
C GLY A 136 -0.59 -1.10 10.29
N LEU A 137 -0.95 -2.39 10.33
CA LEU A 137 0.00 -3.50 10.59
C LEU A 137 1.12 -3.55 9.54
N GLU A 138 0.77 -3.47 8.26
CA GLU A 138 1.75 -3.45 7.16
C GLU A 138 2.69 -2.24 7.31
N ARG A 139 2.13 -1.04 7.52
CA ARG A 139 2.91 0.19 7.57
C ARG A 139 3.80 0.29 8.82
N ARG A 140 3.31 -0.18 9.99
CA ARG A 140 4.11 -0.27 11.22
C ARG A 140 5.28 -1.22 11.04
N TYR A 141 5.04 -2.40 10.44
CA TYR A 141 6.08 -3.38 10.18
C TYR A 141 7.14 -2.83 9.21
N SER A 142 6.70 -2.20 8.12
CA SER A 142 7.58 -1.56 7.15
C SER A 142 8.41 -0.42 7.75
N ALA A 143 7.82 0.36 8.67
CA ALA A 143 8.51 1.41 9.43
C ALA A 143 9.55 0.84 10.42
N GLU A 144 9.25 -0.28 11.06
CA GLU A 144 10.18 -0.98 11.97
C GLU A 144 11.39 -1.55 11.23
N HIS A 145 11.20 -2.05 10.00
CA HIS A 145 12.27 -2.59 9.16
C HIS A 145 13.16 -1.52 8.50
N THR A 146 12.58 -0.38 8.12
CA THR A 146 13.28 0.66 7.34
C THR A 146 13.85 1.78 8.23
N GLY A 147 13.56 1.77 9.54
CA GLY A 147 14.19 2.64 10.55
C GLY A 147 13.93 4.15 10.42
N ALA A 148 13.22 4.59 9.39
CA ALA A 148 12.94 6.00 9.14
C ALA A 148 11.43 6.28 9.29
N LEU A 149 11.02 6.63 10.51
CA LEU A 149 9.71 7.22 10.74
C LEU A 149 9.76 8.64 10.17
N ARG A 150 9.35 8.82 8.90
CA ARG A 150 9.14 10.16 8.33
C ARG A 150 8.01 10.80 9.13
N GLN A 151 8.38 11.61 10.13
CA GLN A 151 7.49 12.39 10.96
C GLN A 151 6.76 13.39 10.05
N ARG A 152 5.57 13.00 9.59
CA ARG A 152 4.67 13.91 8.87
C ARG A 152 4.02 14.81 9.91
N SER A 153 3.93 16.11 9.67
CA SER A 153 3.49 17.15 10.63
C SER A 153 2.13 16.93 11.34
N GLY A 154 1.39 15.87 11.02
CA GLY A 154 0.18 15.45 11.72
C GLY A 154 0.37 14.36 12.79
N SER A 155 1.57 13.77 12.97
CA SER A 155 1.82 12.75 14.00
C SER A 155 2.07 13.40 15.37
N LEU A 156 1.08 14.11 15.91
CA LEU A 156 1.11 14.57 17.29
C LEU A 156 0.49 13.48 18.15
N HIS A 157 1.34 12.70 18.84
CA HIS A 157 0.90 11.90 19.98
C HIS A 157 0.62 12.86 21.13
N ARG A 158 -0.62 12.88 21.62
CA ARG A 158 -1.01 13.49 22.88
C ARG A 158 -1.48 12.41 23.83
#